data_AF-X0ZS61-F1
#
_entry.id   AF-X0ZS61-F1
#
_cell.length_a   1.000
_cell.length_b   1.000
_cell.length_c   1.000
_cell.angle_alpha   90.00
_cell.angle_beta   90.00
_cell.angle_gamma   90.00
#
_symmetry.space_group_name_H-M   'P 1'
#
loop_
_entity.id
_entity.type
_entity.pdbx_description
1 polymer ?
#
loop_
_entity_poly.entity_id
_entity_poly.type
_entity_poly.pdbx_seq_one_letter_code
_entity_poly.pdbx_strand_id
1 'polypeptide(L)'
;NTPDLVMGMIHKFQERELKKEFPLLNESPNILIMIDEAHRTQYKYLGANLKKSLPNAIRIAFTGTPIDKSERTFGDYIDKYSIKQSVDDGITVEIVYEGRTHSGKLTDEEAANKKFEDVFSMLDAEEKNKIMGRYTWKSYLENKNVISDKAKDMIDHYVTHVFPNKFKAQVVTVSRLAAIRYKKALEEALKKKIRELKEGYGNVDINLLEKLKVEVVISGNPNDPVKYHPYTDSKKHESIIESFTLPFENIDGNHNSGDVGILIVQKMLITGFDAPIEQVMYLDNVIKEHNLLQAIARVNRVYKNKSCGFVVDYVGVLKHLKEALAIYADEDIEEITRVVINKSKSIDNLRYTHTRINRFFKENGIDNWRENIDECIDLLIDEGIRSEFITM
;
A
#
# COMPACT_ATOMS: atom_id res chain seq x y z
N ASN A 1 4.08 16.23 42.90
CA ASN A 1 3.01 15.83 41.95
C ASN A 1 3.62 15.64 40.57
N THR A 2 4.34 14.53 40.37
CA THR A 2 4.73 14.11 39.03
C THR A 2 3.58 13.25 38.51
N PRO A 3 3.01 13.53 37.32
CA PRO A 3 1.94 12.71 36.78
C PRO A 3 2.42 11.26 36.57
N ASP A 4 1.56 10.29 36.89
CA ASP A 4 1.87 8.85 36.79
C ASP A 4 2.04 8.37 35.33
N LEU A 5 1.58 9.17 34.36
CA LEU A 5 1.72 8.92 32.93
C LEU A 5 2.08 10.21 32.18
N VAL A 6 3.10 10.15 31.33
CA VAL A 6 3.54 11.26 30.47
C VAL A 6 3.56 10.78 29.03
N MET A 7 2.78 11.43 28.16
CA MET A 7 2.81 11.19 26.71
C MET A 7 3.50 12.36 25.99
N GLY A 8 4.40 12.04 25.06
CA GLY A 8 5.14 13.05 24.30
C GLY A 8 5.50 12.56 22.90
N MET A 9 5.32 13.43 21.91
CA MET A 9 5.83 13.18 20.56
C MET A 9 7.32 13.49 20.50
N ILE A 10 8.10 12.63 19.85
CA ILE A 10 9.55 12.79 19.68
C ILE A 10 9.90 14.17 19.09
N HIS A 11 9.13 14.67 18.13
CA HIS A 11 9.37 15.96 17.48
C HIS A 11 9.31 17.17 18.44
N LYS A 12 8.59 17.08 19.57
CA LYS A 12 8.60 18.15 20.58
C LYS A 12 9.97 18.34 21.24
N PHE A 13 10.84 17.33 21.15
CA PHE A 13 12.22 17.37 21.64
C PHE A 13 13.21 17.79 20.53
N GLN A 14 12.78 17.87 19.27
CA GLN A 14 13.63 18.10 18.11
C GLN A 14 13.54 19.55 17.63
N GLU A 15 14.48 20.38 18.08
CA GLU A 15 15.16 21.42 17.27
C GLU A 15 16.06 22.31 18.14
N ARG A 16 15.72 22.50 19.43
CA ARG A 16 16.58 23.21 20.40
C ARG A 16 17.28 22.30 21.42
N GLU A 17 16.70 21.14 21.74
CA GLU A 17 17.20 20.31 22.85
C GLU A 17 18.05 19.11 22.42
N LEU A 18 17.90 18.57 21.21
CA LEU A 18 18.73 17.43 20.76
C LEU A 18 20.24 17.74 20.61
N LYS A 19 20.64 19.02 20.59
CA LYS A 19 22.06 19.43 20.66
C LYS A 19 22.56 19.58 22.09
N LYS A 20 21.66 19.63 23.07
CA LYS A 20 21.98 19.75 24.48
C LYS A 20 21.81 18.35 25.10
N GLU A 21 22.84 17.87 25.77
CA GLU A 21 22.67 16.65 26.57
C GLU A 21 21.56 16.91 27.59
N PHE A 22 20.60 16.00 27.69
CA PHE A 22 19.57 16.14 28.70
C PHE A 22 20.23 15.93 30.08
N PRO A 23 19.85 16.73 31.10
CA PRO A 23 20.35 16.54 32.45
C PRO A 23 19.85 15.21 33.02
N LEU A 24 20.47 14.75 34.11
CA LEU A 24 19.89 13.70 34.91
C LEU A 24 18.52 14.18 35.44
N LEU A 25 17.45 13.51 35.02
CA LEU A 25 16.08 13.87 35.41
C LEU A 25 15.60 13.02 36.57
N ASN A 26 15.85 11.71 36.52
CA ASN A 26 15.38 10.79 37.55
C ASN A 26 16.15 9.46 37.48
N GLU A 27 16.62 8.97 38.64
CA GLU A 27 17.35 7.69 38.76
C GLU A 27 16.46 6.53 39.20
N SER A 28 15.16 6.75 39.38
CA SER A 28 14.26 5.71 39.86
C SER A 28 14.17 4.53 38.87
N PRO A 29 14.34 3.28 39.33
CA PRO A 29 14.14 2.09 38.50
C PRO A 29 12.65 1.81 38.24
N ASN A 30 11.74 2.49 38.94
CA ASN A 30 10.29 2.31 38.80
C ASN A 30 9.71 3.05 37.58
N ILE A 31 10.57 3.59 36.71
CA ILE A 31 10.16 4.31 35.51
C ILE A 31 10.13 3.33 34.34
N LEU A 32 8.96 3.21 33.72
CA LEU A 32 8.77 2.48 32.46
C LEU A 32 8.65 3.47 31.30
N ILE A 33 9.48 3.30 30.28
CA ILE A 33 9.43 4.05 29.04
C ILE A 33 8.92 3.11 27.95
N MET A 34 7.76 3.43 27.39
CA MET A 34 7.18 2.74 26.24
C MET A 34 7.39 3.56 24.98
N ILE A 35 7.89 2.93 23.94
CA ILE A 35 8.29 3.58 22.69
C ILE A 35 7.51 2.95 21.55
N ASP A 36 6.74 3.77 20.85
CA ASP A 36 6.05 3.35 19.63
C ASP A 36 6.89 3.65 18.38
N GLU A 37 6.74 2.81 17.34
CA GLU A 37 7.45 2.89 16.05
C GLU A 37 8.96 3.18 16.18
N ALA A 38 9.66 2.35 16.97
CA ALA A 38 11.06 2.53 17.32
C ALA A 38 12.02 2.38 16.11
N HIS A 39 12.11 3.41 15.27
CA HIS A 39 12.98 3.44 14.09
C HIS A 39 14.29 4.21 14.29
N ARG A 40 15.36 3.66 13.70
CA ARG A 40 16.77 4.06 13.90
C ARG A 40 17.07 5.54 13.68
N THR A 41 16.45 6.19 12.70
CA THR A 41 16.83 7.56 12.27
C THR A 41 16.48 8.61 13.31
N GLN A 42 15.36 8.44 14.02
CA GLN A 42 14.91 9.38 15.05
C GLN A 42 15.51 9.07 16.43
N TYR A 43 15.91 7.83 16.66
CA TYR A 43 16.26 7.32 17.99
C TYR A 43 17.72 7.47 18.41
N LYS A 44 18.66 7.73 17.49
CA LYS A 44 20.09 7.67 17.86
C LYS A 44 20.47 8.73 18.92
N TYR A 45 19.98 9.96 18.77
CA TYR A 45 20.27 11.05 19.72
C TYR A 45 19.31 11.04 20.91
N LEU A 46 18.01 10.81 20.67
CA LEU A 46 17.02 10.73 21.73
C LEU A 46 17.27 9.56 22.67
N GLY A 47 17.58 8.37 22.14
CA GLY A 47 17.88 7.19 22.95
C GLY A 47 19.12 7.36 23.81
N ALA A 48 20.15 8.07 23.31
CA ALA A 48 21.34 8.41 24.11
C ALA A 48 20.99 9.39 25.24
N ASN A 49 20.20 10.42 24.95
CA ASN A 49 19.73 11.38 25.95
C ASN A 49 18.83 10.73 27.00
N LEU A 50 17.90 9.85 26.60
CA LEU A 50 17.04 9.11 27.52
C LEU A 50 17.85 8.19 28.45
N LYS A 51 18.87 7.50 27.91
CA LYS A 51 19.80 6.69 28.73
C LYS A 51 20.55 7.54 29.76
N LYS A 52 20.90 8.78 29.41
CA LYS A 52 21.61 9.70 30.33
C LYS A 52 20.67 10.28 31.40
N SER A 53 19.48 10.69 31.00
CA SER A 53 18.51 11.35 31.89
C SER A 53 17.77 10.42 32.82
N LEU A 54 17.52 9.20 32.37
CA LEU A 54 16.73 8.18 33.06
C LEU A 54 17.52 6.85 33.05
N PRO A 55 18.68 6.81 33.74
CA PRO A 55 19.66 5.73 33.58
C PRO A 55 19.14 4.35 34.00
N ASN A 56 18.25 4.30 34.99
CA ASN A 56 17.73 3.05 35.56
C ASN A 56 16.33 2.68 35.03
N ALA A 57 15.77 3.45 34.09
CA ALA A 57 14.44 3.19 33.57
C ALA A 57 14.40 1.96 32.65
N ILE A 58 13.34 1.16 32.81
CA ILE A 58 13.02 0.05 31.91
C ILE A 58 12.48 0.65 30.60
N ARG A 59 12.92 0.10 29.46
CA ARG A 59 12.57 0.59 28.13
C ARG A 59 12.00 -0.55 27.30
N ILE A 60 10.73 -0.41 26.89
CA ILE A 60 10.05 -1.34 26.00
C ILE A 60 9.76 -0.60 24.69
N ALA A 61 10.11 -1.22 23.58
CA ALA A 61 9.92 -0.67 22.24
C ALA A 61 9.01 -1.56 21.42
N PHE A 62 8.11 -0.93 20.68
CA PHE A 62 7.22 -1.56 19.70
C PHE A 62 7.67 -1.13 18.30
N THR A 63 7.65 -2.06 17.35
CA THR A 63 7.94 -1.77 15.95
C THR A 63 7.21 -2.76 15.06
N GLY A 64 6.57 -2.25 14.00
CA GLY A 64 5.99 -3.10 12.95
C GLY A 64 7.00 -3.54 11.88
N THR A 65 8.23 -3.04 11.94
CA THR A 65 9.26 -3.17 10.91
C THR A 65 10.63 -3.28 11.58
N PRO A 66 10.88 -4.39 12.31
CA PRO A 66 12.16 -4.63 12.95
C PRO A 66 13.33 -4.55 11.97
N ILE A 67 14.48 -4.06 12.46
CA ILE A 67 15.74 -4.01 11.73
C ILE A 67 16.77 -4.67 12.65
N ASP A 68 17.70 -5.47 12.13
CA ASP A 68 18.79 -6.15 12.89
C ASP A 68 19.55 -5.28 13.91
N LYS A 69 19.51 -3.96 13.77
CA LYS A 69 20.21 -3.01 14.65
C LYS A 69 19.37 -2.55 15.85
N SER A 70 18.07 -2.83 15.88
CA SER A 70 17.15 -2.55 16.99
C SER A 70 17.44 -3.44 18.20
N GLU A 71 17.73 -4.72 17.95
CA GLU A 71 18.06 -5.74 18.95
C GLU A 71 19.27 -5.32 19.80
N ARG A 72 20.28 -4.73 19.16
CA ARG A 72 21.47 -4.21 19.88
C ARG A 72 21.15 -3.06 20.86
N THR A 73 20.01 -2.40 20.70
CA THR A 73 19.62 -1.23 21.51
C THR A 73 18.64 -1.59 22.63
N PHE A 74 17.74 -2.54 22.36
CA PHE A 74 16.63 -2.92 23.25
C PHE A 74 16.72 -4.35 23.81
N GLY A 75 17.65 -5.17 23.32
CA GLY A 75 17.73 -6.60 23.66
C GLY A 75 16.90 -7.46 22.71
N ASP A 76 16.71 -8.73 23.09
CA ASP A 76 15.93 -9.71 22.34
C ASP A 76 14.43 -9.37 22.35
N TYR A 77 13.67 -9.93 21.40
CA TYR A 77 12.22 -9.79 21.39
C TYR A 77 11.61 -10.42 22.66
N ILE A 78 10.76 -9.65 23.35
CA ILE A 78 9.92 -10.17 24.43
C ILE A 78 8.80 -11.04 23.85
N ASP A 79 8.24 -10.60 22.72
CA ASP A 79 7.17 -11.29 21.99
C ASP A 79 7.19 -10.83 20.52
N LYS A 80 6.60 -11.64 19.62
CA LYS A 80 6.51 -11.36 18.19
C LYS A 80 5.15 -11.79 17.65
N TYR A 81 4.44 -10.84 17.04
CA TYR A 81 3.18 -11.09 16.36
C TYR A 81 3.34 -10.75 14.88
N SER A 82 3.38 -11.77 14.02
CA SER A 82 3.76 -11.61 12.63
C SER A 82 2.58 -11.18 11.74
N ILE A 83 2.89 -10.69 10.54
CA ILE A 83 1.86 -10.31 9.56
C ILE A 83 1.00 -11.51 9.14
N LYS A 84 1.60 -12.71 9.09
CA LYS A 84 0.90 -13.93 8.72
C LYS A 84 -0.06 -14.33 9.82
N GLN A 85 0.41 -14.34 11.08
CA GLN A 85 -0.45 -14.62 12.22
C GLN A 85 -1.62 -13.63 12.29
N SER A 86 -1.38 -12.35 12.01
CA SER A 86 -2.43 -11.33 11.89
C SER A 86 -3.48 -11.64 10.82
N VAL A 87 -3.10 -12.27 9.70
CA VAL A 87 -4.06 -12.70 8.67
C VAL A 87 -4.80 -13.96 9.10
N ASP A 88 -4.07 -14.95 9.64
CA ASP A 88 -4.64 -16.23 10.11
C ASP A 88 -5.68 -16.00 11.23
N ASP A 89 -5.41 -15.04 12.12
CA ASP A 89 -6.31 -14.63 13.21
C ASP A 89 -7.45 -13.70 12.74
N GLY A 90 -7.46 -13.31 11.47
CA GLY A 90 -8.48 -12.42 10.88
C GLY A 90 -8.42 -10.98 11.38
N ILE A 91 -7.27 -10.54 11.92
CA ILE A 91 -7.02 -9.15 12.34
C ILE A 91 -6.69 -8.25 11.14
N THR A 92 -6.08 -8.84 10.11
CA THR A 92 -5.80 -8.20 8.81
C THR A 92 -6.25 -9.10 7.66
N VAL A 93 -6.42 -8.52 6.48
CA VAL A 93 -6.68 -9.28 5.24
C VAL A 93 -5.41 -9.38 4.40
N GLU A 94 -5.40 -10.31 3.43
CA GLU A 94 -4.27 -10.46 2.50
C GLU A 94 -4.07 -9.23 1.60
N ILE A 95 -2.86 -9.11 1.04
CA ILE A 95 -2.51 -8.04 0.09
C ILE A 95 -2.28 -8.66 -1.29
N VAL A 96 -3.10 -8.25 -2.27
CA VAL A 96 -2.90 -8.60 -3.68
C VAL A 96 -2.05 -7.53 -4.35
N TYR A 97 -0.88 -7.93 -4.83
CA TYR A 97 0.04 -7.07 -5.55
C TYR A 97 -0.12 -7.21 -7.07
N GLU A 98 -0.26 -6.08 -7.77
CA GLU A 98 -0.37 -6.00 -9.22
C GLU A 98 0.66 -5.04 -9.82
N GLY A 99 1.64 -5.56 -10.56
CA GLY A 99 2.55 -4.73 -11.36
C GLY A 99 1.93 -4.34 -12.69
N ARG A 100 1.85 -3.04 -12.99
CA ARG A 100 1.27 -2.46 -14.22
C ARG A 100 2.31 -1.94 -15.22
N THR A 101 3.58 -2.29 -15.03
CA THR A 101 4.61 -2.06 -16.06
C THR A 101 4.14 -2.69 -17.37
N HIS A 102 3.97 -1.88 -18.42
CA HIS A 102 3.34 -2.30 -19.68
C HIS A 102 3.88 -3.64 -20.18
N SER A 103 2.94 -4.57 -20.41
CA SER A 103 3.02 -5.79 -21.22
C SER A 103 4.40 -6.45 -21.40
N GLY A 104 4.57 -7.57 -20.69
CA GLY A 104 5.45 -8.63 -21.14
C GLY A 104 5.77 -9.61 -20.03
N LYS A 105 5.29 -10.85 -20.16
CA LYS A 105 5.89 -12.01 -19.53
C LYS A 105 7.39 -12.02 -19.85
N LEU A 106 8.22 -11.50 -18.97
CA LEU A 106 9.67 -11.64 -19.05
C LEU A 106 10.19 -11.75 -17.62
N THR A 107 10.34 -13.00 -17.19
CA THR A 107 11.46 -13.41 -16.35
C THR A 107 12.73 -12.91 -17.01
N ASP A 108 13.22 -11.74 -16.60
CA ASP A 108 14.63 -11.47 -16.35
C ASP A 108 14.85 -9.99 -16.03
N GLU A 109 15.53 -9.76 -14.92
CA GLU A 109 15.67 -8.50 -14.20
C GLU A 109 16.38 -7.39 -14.95
N GLU A 110 17.08 -7.70 -16.05
CA GLU A 110 17.80 -6.74 -16.89
C GLU A 110 16.91 -6.14 -17.99
N ALA A 111 15.91 -6.88 -18.49
CA ALA A 111 15.05 -6.40 -19.57
C ALA A 111 14.07 -5.31 -19.10
N ALA A 112 13.68 -5.29 -17.82
CA ALA A 112 12.81 -4.24 -17.28
C ALA A 112 13.56 -2.92 -17.09
N ASN A 113 14.83 -2.95 -16.67
CA ASN A 113 15.70 -1.77 -16.62
C ASN A 113 16.06 -1.31 -18.04
N LYS A 114 16.35 -2.25 -18.95
CA LYS A 114 16.63 -1.97 -20.36
C LYS A 114 15.39 -1.45 -21.10
N LYS A 115 14.18 -1.83 -20.70
CA LYS A 115 12.93 -1.27 -21.23
C LYS A 115 12.55 0.07 -20.61
N PHE A 116 12.93 0.31 -19.36
CA PHE A 116 12.93 1.65 -18.79
C PHE A 116 13.93 2.56 -19.52
N GLU A 117 15.03 2.01 -20.06
CA GLU A 117 15.88 2.70 -21.04
C GLU A 117 15.29 2.70 -22.47
N ASP A 118 14.51 1.69 -22.89
CA ASP A 118 13.94 1.62 -24.25
C ASP A 118 12.77 2.60 -24.47
N VAL A 119 11.99 2.92 -23.44
CA VAL A 119 11.05 4.05 -23.52
C VAL A 119 11.80 5.37 -23.81
N PHE A 120 13.09 5.44 -23.46
CA PHE A 120 14.01 6.53 -23.81
C PHE A 120 14.96 6.18 -24.99
N SER A 121 14.82 5.03 -25.65
CA SER A 121 15.55 4.68 -26.88
C SER A 121 14.80 5.11 -28.15
N MET A 122 13.50 5.40 -28.04
CA MET A 122 12.69 6.01 -29.10
C MET A 122 12.79 7.54 -29.17
N LEU A 123 13.41 8.19 -28.19
CA LEU A 123 13.64 9.64 -28.17
C LEU A 123 14.99 9.96 -28.81
N ASP A 124 15.03 11.02 -29.62
CA ASP A 124 16.27 11.44 -30.29
C ASP A 124 17.36 11.85 -29.29
N ALA A 125 18.62 11.84 -29.75
CA ALA A 125 19.77 12.09 -28.89
C ALA A 125 19.79 13.51 -28.28
N GLU A 126 19.11 14.48 -28.89
CA GLU A 126 18.97 15.85 -28.37
C GLU A 126 17.92 15.94 -27.24
N GLU A 127 16.80 15.23 -27.37
CA GLU A 127 15.79 15.09 -26.31
C GLU A 127 16.36 14.30 -25.12
N LYS A 128 17.14 13.24 -25.39
CA LYS A 128 17.83 12.45 -24.37
C LYS A 128 18.79 13.31 -23.54
N ASN A 129 19.54 14.22 -24.18
CA ASN A 129 20.46 15.14 -23.48
C ASN A 129 19.74 16.25 -22.70
N LYS A 130 18.55 16.69 -23.11
CA LYS A 130 17.71 17.60 -22.31
C LYS A 130 17.14 16.93 -21.05
N ILE A 131 16.88 15.63 -21.11
CA ILE A 131 16.21 14.87 -20.04
C ILE A 131 17.22 14.31 -19.02
N MET A 132 18.43 13.91 -19.43
CA MET A 132 19.44 13.20 -18.61
C MET A 132 20.16 14.01 -17.52
N GLY A 133 19.74 15.23 -17.20
CA GLY A 133 20.27 16.00 -16.07
C GLY A 133 19.46 15.80 -14.79
N ARG A 134 19.85 14.89 -13.88
CA ARG A 134 19.34 14.73 -12.48
C ARG A 134 17.81 14.61 -12.23
N TYR A 135 16.95 14.77 -13.26
CA TYR A 135 15.50 14.96 -13.15
C TYR A 135 14.65 13.96 -14.00
N THR A 136 15.25 13.01 -14.72
CA THR A 136 14.63 12.04 -15.67
C THR A 136 13.39 11.32 -15.12
N TRP A 137 13.56 10.55 -14.03
CA TRP A 137 12.51 9.68 -13.49
C TRP A 137 11.29 10.46 -13.02
N LYS A 138 11.55 11.46 -12.16
CA LYS A 138 10.50 12.33 -11.61
C LYS A 138 9.80 13.12 -12.72
N SER A 139 10.52 13.59 -13.73
CA SER A 139 9.92 14.33 -14.85
C SER A 139 9.05 13.44 -15.72
N TYR A 140 9.47 12.19 -15.94
CA TYR A 140 8.65 11.18 -16.62
C TYR A 140 7.38 10.86 -15.83
N LEU A 141 7.50 10.58 -14.53
CA LEU A 141 6.34 10.33 -13.67
C LEU A 141 5.41 11.54 -13.54
N GLU A 142 5.96 12.76 -13.63
CA GLU A 142 5.16 13.97 -13.64
C GLU A 142 4.52 14.23 -15.01
N ASN A 143 4.98 13.62 -16.10
CA ASN A 143 4.52 13.92 -17.46
C ASN A 143 2.99 13.77 -17.58
N LYS A 144 2.32 14.75 -18.18
CA LYS A 144 0.86 14.78 -18.25
C LYS A 144 0.27 13.60 -19.03
N ASN A 145 0.93 13.16 -20.11
CA ASN A 145 0.44 12.05 -20.92
C ASN A 145 0.59 10.74 -20.14
N VAL A 146 1.76 10.53 -19.53
CA VAL A 146 2.04 9.37 -18.66
C VAL A 146 1.04 9.30 -17.50
N ILE A 147 0.78 10.42 -16.83
CA ILE A 147 -0.23 10.50 -15.76
C ILE A 147 -1.63 10.21 -16.30
N SER A 148 -1.98 10.71 -17.48
CA SER A 148 -3.29 10.48 -18.10
C SER A 148 -3.52 9.01 -18.43
N ASP A 149 -2.50 8.33 -18.99
CA ASP A 149 -2.57 6.91 -19.33
C ASP A 149 -2.72 6.06 -18.07
N LYS A 150 -1.93 6.34 -17.03
CA LYS A 150 -2.04 5.69 -15.72
C LYS A 150 -3.38 5.96 -15.06
N ALA A 151 -3.86 7.20 -15.06
CA ALA A 151 -5.14 7.58 -14.49
C ALA A 151 -6.31 6.83 -15.15
N LYS A 152 -6.24 6.60 -16.48
CA LYS A 152 -7.23 5.78 -17.18
C LYS A 152 -7.23 4.34 -16.66
N ASP A 153 -6.08 3.69 -16.58
CA ASP A 153 -5.97 2.32 -16.03
C ASP A 153 -6.39 2.25 -14.55
N MET A 154 -6.02 3.24 -13.73
CA MET A 154 -6.46 3.34 -12.32
C MET A 154 -7.99 3.40 -12.21
N ILE A 155 -8.65 4.23 -13.02
CA ILE A 155 -10.12 4.34 -13.01
C ILE A 155 -10.76 3.05 -13.52
N ASP A 156 -10.23 2.46 -14.60
CA ASP A 156 -10.73 1.17 -15.11
C ASP A 156 -10.62 0.07 -14.05
N HIS A 157 -9.47 -0.02 -13.37
CA HIS A 157 -9.28 -0.97 -12.28
C HIS A 157 -10.23 -0.70 -11.11
N TYR A 158 -10.30 0.55 -10.63
CA TYR A 158 -11.11 0.97 -9.49
C TYR A 158 -12.59 0.64 -9.71
N VAL A 159 -13.13 1.06 -10.85
CA VAL A 159 -14.56 0.89 -11.18
C VAL A 159 -14.93 -0.57 -11.37
N THR A 160 -13.97 -1.41 -11.79
CA THR A 160 -14.21 -2.84 -12.05
C THR A 160 -14.11 -3.69 -10.78
N HIS A 161 -13.13 -3.42 -9.91
CA HIS A 161 -12.78 -4.35 -8.81
C HIS A 161 -13.09 -3.81 -7.40
N VAL A 162 -13.09 -2.48 -7.24
CA VAL A 162 -13.10 -1.84 -5.91
C VAL A 162 -14.43 -1.14 -5.65
N PHE A 163 -14.81 -0.25 -6.55
CA PHE A 163 -16.04 0.54 -6.45
C PHE A 163 -17.34 -0.28 -6.36
N PRO A 164 -17.50 -1.45 -7.04
CA PRO A 164 -18.73 -2.25 -6.92
C PRO A 164 -19.02 -2.68 -5.48
N ASN A 165 -17.97 -2.84 -4.68
CA ASN A 165 -18.04 -3.17 -3.26
C ASN A 165 -18.03 -1.92 -2.35
N LYS A 166 -18.13 -0.73 -2.94
CA LYS A 166 -18.17 0.59 -2.27
C LYS A 166 -16.91 0.89 -1.43
N PHE A 167 -15.76 0.35 -1.83
CA PHE A 167 -14.48 0.67 -1.22
C PHE A 167 -13.79 1.86 -1.88
N LYS A 168 -12.78 2.38 -1.19
CA LYS A 168 -12.08 3.61 -1.59
C LYS A 168 -10.63 3.37 -1.98
N ALA A 169 -10.04 4.34 -2.65
CA ALA A 169 -8.71 4.26 -3.22
C ALA A 169 -7.80 5.39 -2.75
N GLN A 170 -6.53 5.07 -2.54
CA GLN A 170 -5.47 6.05 -2.35
C GLN A 170 -4.50 6.01 -3.55
N VAL A 171 -4.03 7.17 -4.01
CA VAL A 171 -3.03 7.31 -5.07
C VAL A 171 -1.80 8.00 -4.48
N VAL A 172 -0.68 7.29 -4.41
CA VAL A 172 0.57 7.80 -3.85
C VAL A 172 1.49 8.25 -4.98
N THR A 173 1.78 9.56 -5.03
CA THR A 173 2.47 10.18 -6.15
C THR A 173 3.91 10.57 -5.83
N VAL A 174 4.77 10.60 -6.85
CA VAL A 174 6.20 10.97 -6.70
C VAL A 174 6.41 12.40 -6.19
N SER A 175 5.46 13.30 -6.44
CA SER A 175 5.60 14.71 -6.11
C SER A 175 4.27 15.42 -5.96
N ARG A 176 4.32 16.57 -5.29
CA ARG A 176 3.18 17.46 -5.15
C ARG A 176 2.67 17.98 -6.51
N LEU A 177 3.55 18.11 -7.50
CA LEU A 177 3.13 18.47 -8.86
C LEU A 177 2.38 17.33 -9.53
N ALA A 178 2.86 16.09 -9.38
CA ALA A 178 2.19 14.90 -9.87
C ALA A 178 0.81 14.74 -9.22
N ALA A 179 0.68 14.92 -7.90
CA ALA A 179 -0.61 14.88 -7.20
C ALA A 179 -1.67 15.81 -7.82
N ILE A 180 -1.29 17.06 -8.08
CA ILE A 180 -2.19 18.05 -8.70
C ILE A 180 -2.54 17.64 -10.15
N ARG A 181 -1.59 17.09 -10.91
CA ARG A 181 -1.83 16.59 -12.27
C ARG A 181 -2.76 15.36 -12.26
N TYR A 182 -2.58 14.45 -11.32
CA TYR A 182 -3.44 13.28 -11.14
C TYR A 182 -4.88 13.67 -10.82
N LYS A 183 -5.13 14.71 -10.01
CA LYS A 183 -6.52 15.15 -9.73
C LYS A 183 -7.28 15.39 -11.03
N LYS A 184 -6.70 16.21 -11.91
CA LYS A 184 -7.30 16.53 -13.22
C LYS A 184 -7.44 15.28 -14.09
N ALA A 185 -6.39 14.48 -14.20
CA ALA A 185 -6.40 13.29 -15.06
C ALA A 185 -7.41 12.22 -14.60
N LEU A 186 -7.53 11.99 -13.30
CA LEU A 186 -8.48 11.04 -12.71
C LEU A 186 -9.92 11.54 -12.84
N GLU A 187 -10.19 12.83 -12.63
CA GLU A 187 -11.52 13.42 -12.87
C GLU A 187 -11.94 13.32 -14.35
N GLU A 188 -11.02 13.55 -15.28
CA GLU A 188 -11.26 13.40 -16.72
C GLU A 188 -11.49 11.94 -17.12
N ALA A 189 -10.67 11.01 -16.62
CA ALA A 189 -10.81 9.58 -16.84
C ALA A 189 -12.13 9.04 -16.25
N LEU A 190 -12.51 9.48 -15.05
CA LEU A 190 -13.78 9.12 -14.40
C LEU A 190 -14.98 9.59 -15.22
N LYS A 191 -14.99 10.85 -15.67
CA LYS A 191 -16.05 11.38 -16.54
C LYS A 191 -16.16 10.61 -17.86
N LYS A 192 -15.04 10.19 -18.43
CA LYS A 192 -15.04 9.33 -19.63
C LYS A 192 -15.63 7.96 -19.32
N LYS A 193 -15.18 7.32 -18.23
CA LYS A 193 -15.66 6.00 -17.82
C LYS A 193 -17.16 5.98 -17.52
N ILE A 194 -17.69 7.01 -16.85
CA ILE A 194 -19.12 7.16 -16.59
C ILE A 194 -19.92 7.23 -17.91
N ARG A 195 -19.43 7.97 -18.90
CA ARG A 195 -20.08 8.02 -20.23
C ARG A 195 -20.10 6.64 -20.91
N GLU A 196 -18.96 5.95 -20.92
CA GLU A 196 -18.86 4.59 -21.47
C GLU A 196 -19.82 3.62 -20.77
N LEU A 197 -19.96 3.71 -19.44
CA LEU A 197 -20.86 2.87 -18.66
C LEU A 197 -22.34 3.19 -18.88
N LYS A 198 -22.69 4.44 -19.19
CA LYS A 198 -24.08 4.83 -19.52
C LYS A 198 -24.52 4.32 -20.90
N GLU A 199 -23.58 4.20 -21.84
CA GLU A 199 -23.83 3.68 -23.18
C GLU A 199 -23.88 2.16 -23.23
N GLY A 200 -23.22 1.48 -22.28
CA GLY A 200 -23.21 0.03 -22.14
C GLY A 200 -24.17 -0.51 -21.08
N TYR A 201 -24.15 -1.84 -20.90
CA TYR A 201 -24.74 -2.51 -19.74
C TYR A 201 -23.65 -2.76 -18.69
N GLY A 202 -23.60 -1.94 -17.64
CA GLY A 202 -22.70 -2.13 -16.50
C GLY A 202 -23.46 -2.43 -15.22
N ASN A 203 -23.00 -3.40 -14.43
CA ASN A 203 -23.55 -3.71 -13.10
C ASN A 203 -22.93 -2.81 -12.01
N VAL A 204 -22.80 -1.52 -12.30
CA VAL A 204 -22.18 -0.52 -11.41
C VAL A 204 -23.19 0.57 -11.10
N ASP A 205 -23.26 1.01 -9.85
CA ASP A 205 -24.11 2.13 -9.44
C ASP A 205 -23.57 3.45 -10.02
N ILE A 206 -24.08 3.82 -11.20
CA ILE A 206 -23.67 5.03 -11.92
C ILE A 206 -24.02 6.29 -11.14
N ASN A 207 -25.17 6.33 -10.44
CA ASN A 207 -25.61 7.50 -9.69
C ASN A 207 -24.67 7.78 -8.51
N LEU A 208 -24.20 6.72 -7.85
CA LEU A 208 -23.19 6.85 -6.82
C LEU A 208 -21.83 7.24 -7.41
N LEU A 209 -21.45 6.66 -8.55
CA LEU A 209 -20.18 6.94 -9.21
C LEU A 209 -20.08 8.40 -9.67
N GLU A 210 -21.19 9.02 -10.07
CA GLU A 210 -21.26 10.44 -10.44
C GLU A 210 -21.05 11.40 -9.26
N LYS A 211 -21.37 10.96 -8.04
CA LYS A 211 -21.12 11.75 -6.82
C LYS A 211 -19.68 11.63 -6.34
N LEU A 212 -18.92 10.65 -6.82
CA LEU A 212 -17.56 10.38 -6.38
C LEU A 212 -16.67 11.60 -6.60
N LYS A 213 -15.97 12.00 -5.53
CA LYS A 213 -14.99 13.08 -5.53
C LYS A 213 -13.58 12.52 -5.48
N VAL A 214 -12.71 13.14 -6.27
CA VAL A 214 -11.26 12.91 -6.25
C VAL A 214 -10.61 14.09 -5.56
N GLU A 215 -9.93 13.88 -4.44
CA GLU A 215 -9.32 14.97 -3.66
C GLU A 215 -7.83 14.78 -3.41
N VAL A 216 -7.14 15.90 -3.16
CA VAL A 216 -5.68 15.94 -2.99
C VAL A 216 -5.35 16.45 -1.59
N VAL A 217 -4.50 15.71 -0.88
CA VAL A 217 -3.92 16.11 0.41
C VAL A 217 -2.40 16.08 0.31
N ILE A 218 -1.80 17.28 0.28
CA ILE A 218 -0.35 17.45 0.20
C ILE A 218 0.14 18.51 1.18
N SER A 219 1.39 18.37 1.62
CA SER A 219 2.00 19.33 2.55
C SER A 219 2.24 20.68 1.89
N GLY A 220 1.94 21.77 2.61
CA GLY A 220 2.28 23.13 2.20
C GLY A 220 3.73 23.52 2.47
N ASN A 221 4.22 24.51 1.73
CA ASN A 221 5.51 25.16 1.92
C ASN A 221 5.33 26.69 1.73
N PRO A 222 6.00 27.55 2.53
CA PRO A 222 5.92 29.01 2.37
C PRO A 222 6.20 29.54 0.97
N ASN A 223 7.05 28.85 0.20
CA ASN A 223 7.42 29.24 -1.17
C ASN A 223 6.61 28.52 -2.26
N ASP A 224 5.45 27.98 -1.91
CA ASP A 224 4.64 27.27 -2.88
C ASP A 224 4.06 28.18 -3.96
N PRO A 225 4.00 27.71 -5.22
CA PRO A 225 3.25 28.43 -6.25
C PRO A 225 1.76 28.50 -5.88
N VAL A 226 1.09 29.60 -6.23
CA VAL A 226 -0.34 29.85 -5.91
C VAL A 226 -1.25 28.67 -6.28
N LYS A 227 -0.95 27.96 -7.37
CA LYS A 227 -1.72 26.76 -7.80
C LYS A 227 -1.70 25.58 -6.80
N TYR A 228 -0.82 25.59 -5.79
CA TYR A 228 -0.73 24.55 -4.75
C TYR A 228 -1.62 24.85 -3.56
N HIS A 229 -1.85 26.14 -3.25
CA HIS A 229 -2.58 26.58 -2.07
C HIS A 229 -3.95 25.89 -1.88
N PRO A 230 -4.76 25.62 -2.93
CA PRO A 230 -6.03 24.91 -2.77
C PRO A 230 -5.94 23.47 -2.25
N TYR A 231 -4.74 22.89 -2.20
CA TYR A 231 -4.45 21.50 -1.86
C TYR A 231 -3.58 21.36 -0.59
N THR A 232 -3.19 22.48 0.04
CA THR A 232 -2.29 22.51 1.20
C THR A 232 -2.96 23.07 2.46
N ASP A 233 -4.26 23.39 2.38
CA ASP A 233 -5.03 23.94 3.50
C ASP A 233 -5.42 22.86 4.50
N SER A 234 -4.97 23.00 5.76
CA SER A 234 -5.18 22.00 6.81
C SER A 234 -6.65 21.80 7.19
N LYS A 235 -7.48 22.85 7.19
CA LYS A 235 -8.91 22.71 7.52
C LYS A 235 -9.63 21.94 6.44
N LYS A 236 -9.27 22.19 5.18
CA LYS A 236 -9.78 21.43 4.04
C LYS A 236 -9.32 19.97 4.10
N HIS A 237 -8.08 19.70 4.55
CA HIS A 237 -7.60 18.33 4.74
C HIS A 237 -8.46 17.57 5.74
N GLU A 238 -8.82 18.17 6.87
CA GLU A 238 -9.71 17.54 7.87
C GLU A 238 -11.02 17.08 7.24
N SER A 239 -11.75 17.97 6.56
CA SER A 239 -13.03 17.63 5.89
C SER A 239 -12.86 16.58 4.78
N ILE A 240 -11.78 16.65 3.99
CA ILE A 240 -11.47 15.63 2.97
C ILE A 240 -11.22 14.27 3.60
N ILE A 241 -10.46 14.23 4.70
CA ILE A 241 -10.12 12.99 5.40
C ILE A 241 -11.36 12.39 6.06
N GLU A 242 -12.17 13.21 6.73
CA GLU A 242 -13.47 12.80 7.30
C GLU A 242 -14.35 12.18 6.21
N SER A 243 -14.56 12.90 5.09
CA SER A 243 -15.30 12.40 3.92
C SER A 243 -14.73 11.08 3.37
N PHE A 244 -13.40 10.95 3.29
CA PHE A 244 -12.76 9.74 2.79
C PHE A 244 -12.99 8.54 3.74
N THR A 245 -12.88 8.73 5.05
CA THR A 245 -13.08 7.63 6.01
C THR A 245 -14.54 7.18 6.14
N LEU A 246 -15.50 8.05 5.79
CA LEU A 246 -16.92 7.72 5.81
C LEU A 246 -17.31 6.79 4.65
N PRO A 247 -18.21 5.81 4.89
CA PRO A 247 -18.82 5.04 3.81
C PRO A 247 -19.55 5.92 2.80
N PHE A 248 -19.55 5.51 1.54
CA PHE A 248 -20.44 6.11 0.55
C PHE A 248 -21.89 6.12 1.05
N GLU A 249 -22.65 7.13 0.63
CA GLU A 249 -24.06 7.35 1.03
C GLU A 249 -24.27 7.75 2.50
N ASN A 250 -23.22 7.75 3.32
CA ASN A 250 -23.28 8.24 4.70
C ASN A 250 -22.92 9.73 4.76
N ILE A 251 -23.42 10.39 5.82
CA ILE A 251 -23.13 11.78 6.17
C ILE A 251 -22.76 11.79 7.66
N ASP A 252 -21.70 12.53 8.03
CA ASP A 252 -21.31 12.69 9.43
C ASP A 252 -22.08 13.84 10.14
N GLY A 253 -21.78 14.04 11.43
CA GLY A 253 -22.36 15.14 12.22
C GLY A 253 -21.97 16.54 11.73
N ASN A 254 -20.90 16.65 10.93
CA ASN A 254 -20.41 17.90 10.34
C ASN A 254 -20.99 18.14 8.92
N HIS A 255 -21.92 17.29 8.47
CA HIS A 255 -22.53 17.32 7.14
C HIS A 255 -21.53 17.05 6.00
N ASN A 256 -20.40 16.41 6.26
CA ASN A 256 -19.55 15.86 5.22
C ASN A 256 -20.19 14.58 4.67
N SER A 257 -20.38 14.50 3.36
CA SER A 257 -20.78 13.26 2.70
C SER A 257 -19.59 12.33 2.50
N GLY A 258 -19.80 11.02 2.48
CA GLY A 258 -18.78 10.02 2.19
C GLY A 258 -18.31 9.96 0.73
N ASP A 259 -18.47 11.04 -0.03
CA ASP A 259 -18.30 11.07 -1.48
C ASP A 259 -16.83 11.08 -1.94
N VAL A 260 -15.87 11.46 -1.08
CA VAL A 260 -14.45 11.36 -1.45
C VAL A 260 -14.06 9.89 -1.55
N GLY A 261 -14.01 9.38 -2.79
CA GLY A 261 -13.74 7.99 -3.11
C GLY A 261 -12.30 7.70 -3.51
N ILE A 262 -11.59 8.72 -4.01
CA ILE A 262 -10.18 8.62 -4.40
C ILE A 262 -9.40 9.76 -3.73
N LEU A 263 -8.39 9.41 -2.94
CA LEU A 263 -7.53 10.33 -2.23
C LEU A 263 -6.11 10.32 -2.83
N ILE A 264 -5.63 11.46 -3.27
CA ILE A 264 -4.30 11.60 -3.88
C ILE A 264 -3.35 12.24 -2.88
N VAL A 265 -2.23 11.57 -2.63
CA VAL A 265 -1.25 11.96 -1.63
C VAL A 265 0.18 11.92 -2.17
N GLN A 266 1.13 12.39 -1.37
CA GLN A 266 2.56 12.38 -1.71
C GLN A 266 3.43 11.90 -0.55
N LYS A 267 3.35 12.56 0.60
CA LYS A 267 4.03 12.17 1.85
C LYS A 267 3.05 12.06 3.01
N MET A 268 2.03 12.90 3.00
CA MET A 268 0.96 12.85 4.00
C MET A 268 0.16 11.56 3.84
N LEU A 269 -0.36 11.05 4.96
CA LEU A 269 -1.28 9.93 5.02
C LEU A 269 -0.74 8.57 4.52
N ILE A 270 0.58 8.47 4.31
CA ILE A 270 1.26 7.20 4.05
C ILE A 270 1.54 6.46 5.36
N THR A 271 1.83 7.21 6.43
CA THR A 271 2.13 6.68 7.76
C THR A 271 1.13 7.23 8.78
N GLY A 272 0.67 6.39 9.71
CA GLY A 272 -0.19 6.81 10.82
C GLY A 272 -1.65 7.14 10.45
N PHE A 273 -2.00 7.11 9.17
CA PHE A 273 -3.38 7.24 8.71
C PHE A 273 -4.09 5.88 8.75
N ASP A 274 -5.30 5.82 9.31
CA ASP A 274 -6.07 4.59 9.42
C ASP A 274 -7.44 4.77 8.75
N ALA A 275 -7.65 4.04 7.66
CA ALA A 275 -8.89 4.06 6.90
C ALA A 275 -9.24 2.64 6.45
N PRO A 276 -9.92 1.83 7.29
CA PRO A 276 -10.29 0.46 6.93
C PRO A 276 -11.07 0.30 5.62
N ILE A 277 -11.81 1.34 5.22
CA ILE A 277 -12.55 1.43 3.95
C ILE A 277 -11.66 1.57 2.70
N GLU A 278 -10.37 1.92 2.87
CA GLU A 278 -9.41 1.94 1.78
C GLU A 278 -9.07 0.50 1.38
N GLN A 279 -9.38 0.13 0.13
CA GLN A 279 -9.09 -1.22 -0.38
C GLN A 279 -7.95 -1.22 -1.39
N VAL A 280 -7.67 -0.13 -2.08
CA VAL A 280 -6.60 -0.09 -3.08
C VAL A 280 -5.66 1.09 -2.88
N MET A 281 -4.37 0.82 -3.00
CA MET A 281 -3.31 1.81 -3.08
C MET A 281 -2.66 1.74 -4.47
N TYR A 282 -2.77 2.81 -5.23
CA TYR A 282 -2.08 2.99 -6.51
C TYR A 282 -0.74 3.69 -6.28
N LEU A 283 0.36 3.01 -6.54
CA LEU A 283 1.72 3.51 -6.33
C LEU A 283 2.31 4.07 -7.62
N ASP A 284 2.52 5.39 -7.63
CA ASP A 284 3.29 6.12 -8.63
C ASP A 284 4.44 6.91 -7.97
N ASN A 285 5.12 6.25 -7.03
CA ASN A 285 6.25 6.78 -6.29
C ASN A 285 7.25 5.65 -5.96
N VAL A 286 8.53 5.99 -5.90
CA VAL A 286 9.57 5.06 -5.44
C VAL A 286 9.64 5.16 -3.92
N ILE A 287 8.95 4.25 -3.24
CA ILE A 287 9.02 4.08 -1.78
C ILE A 287 10.00 2.94 -1.49
N LYS A 288 10.84 3.11 -0.47
CA LYS A 288 11.89 2.16 -0.10
C LYS A 288 11.79 1.75 1.35
N GLU A 289 12.32 0.56 1.64
CA GLU A 289 12.53 0.03 3.00
C GLU A 289 11.22 0.01 3.82
N HIS A 290 11.31 0.29 5.13
CA HIS A 290 10.21 0.28 6.08
C HIS A 290 8.99 1.13 5.66
N ASN A 291 9.21 2.25 4.95
CA ASN A 291 8.12 3.11 4.48
C ASN A 291 7.20 2.37 3.49
N LEU A 292 7.75 1.43 2.72
CA LEU A 292 6.97 0.66 1.75
C LEU A 292 6.03 -0.30 2.47
N LEU A 293 6.53 -1.02 3.48
CA LEU A 293 5.72 -1.94 4.29
C LEU A 293 4.62 -1.20 5.05
N GLN A 294 4.94 -0.05 5.64
CA GLN A 294 3.96 0.79 6.34
C GLN A 294 2.88 1.35 5.40
N ALA A 295 3.24 1.65 4.15
CA ALA A 295 2.30 2.10 3.13
C ALA A 295 1.37 0.97 2.68
N ILE A 296 1.91 -0.19 2.29
CA ILE A 296 1.07 -1.31 1.81
C ILE A 296 0.21 -1.92 2.91
N ALA A 297 0.63 -1.85 4.17
CA ALA A 297 -0.17 -2.28 5.32
C ALA A 297 -1.40 -1.38 5.57
N ARG A 298 -1.65 -0.34 4.79
CA ARG A 298 -2.88 0.47 4.93
C ARG A 298 -4.08 -0.22 4.30
N VAL A 299 -3.86 -0.93 3.20
CA VAL A 299 -4.95 -1.63 2.50
C VAL A 299 -5.33 -2.96 3.16
N ASN A 300 -4.55 -3.46 4.14
CA ASN A 300 -4.78 -4.75 4.79
C ASN A 300 -5.71 -4.71 6.02
N ARG A 301 -6.24 -3.53 6.37
CA ARG A 301 -7.20 -3.39 7.47
C ARG A 301 -8.52 -4.09 7.16
N VAL A 302 -9.04 -4.85 8.12
CA VAL A 302 -10.33 -5.54 8.00
C VAL A 302 -11.46 -4.54 7.91
N TYR A 303 -12.40 -4.81 7.02
CA TYR A 303 -13.65 -4.07 6.91
C TYR A 303 -14.73 -5.03 6.41
N LYS A 304 -16.00 -4.73 6.69
CA LYS A 304 -17.12 -5.58 6.27
C LYS A 304 -17.08 -5.82 4.76
N ASN A 305 -17.14 -7.09 4.35
CA ASN A 305 -17.09 -7.55 2.95
C ASN A 305 -15.78 -7.24 2.21
N LYS A 306 -14.71 -6.90 2.92
CA LYS A 306 -13.37 -6.73 2.34
C LYS A 306 -12.61 -8.04 2.41
N SER A 307 -12.37 -8.66 1.26
CA SER A 307 -11.63 -9.94 1.19
C SER A 307 -10.11 -9.75 1.16
N CYS A 308 -9.64 -8.65 0.57
CA CYS A 308 -8.22 -8.34 0.42
C CYS A 308 -8.01 -6.83 0.22
N GLY A 309 -6.78 -6.39 0.42
CA GLY A 309 -6.28 -5.09 -0.03
C GLY A 309 -5.50 -5.24 -1.35
N PHE A 310 -5.53 -4.22 -2.20
CA PHE A 310 -4.81 -4.18 -3.47
C PHE A 310 -3.67 -3.16 -3.42
N VAL A 311 -2.51 -3.55 -3.92
CA VAL A 311 -1.39 -2.64 -4.20
C VAL A 311 -1.09 -2.72 -5.69
N VAL A 312 -1.39 -1.63 -6.40
CA VAL A 312 -1.21 -1.56 -7.85
C VAL A 312 -0.03 -0.63 -8.14
N ASP A 313 1.01 -1.19 -8.72
CA ASP A 313 2.31 -0.54 -8.88
C ASP A 313 2.61 -0.17 -10.34
N TYR A 314 2.79 1.13 -10.60
CA TYR A 314 3.13 1.69 -11.92
C TYR A 314 4.62 1.97 -12.12
N VAL A 315 5.44 1.67 -11.11
CA VAL A 315 6.86 2.06 -10.99
C VAL A 315 7.78 0.85 -11.00
N GLY A 316 7.33 -0.31 -10.51
CA GLY A 316 8.17 -1.50 -10.32
C GLY A 316 8.74 -1.59 -8.90
N VAL A 317 8.02 -1.12 -7.88
CA VAL A 317 8.45 -1.15 -6.47
C VAL A 317 8.59 -2.57 -5.91
N LEU A 318 8.16 -3.62 -6.63
CA LEU A 318 8.27 -5.02 -6.19
C LEU A 318 9.72 -5.43 -5.86
N LYS A 319 10.70 -4.93 -6.62
CA LYS A 319 12.13 -5.16 -6.32
C LYS A 319 12.51 -4.53 -4.98
N HIS A 320 12.05 -3.30 -4.74
CA HIS A 320 12.26 -2.62 -3.46
C HIS A 320 11.46 -3.24 -2.32
N LEU A 321 10.35 -3.94 -2.60
CA LEU A 321 9.67 -4.75 -1.61
C LEU A 321 10.55 -5.92 -1.20
N LYS A 322 11.09 -6.69 -2.15
CA LYS A 322 12.04 -7.78 -1.83
C LYS A 322 13.28 -7.27 -1.08
N GLU A 323 13.86 -6.14 -1.50
CA GLU A 323 14.99 -5.51 -0.80
C GLU A 323 14.61 -5.03 0.60
N ALA A 324 13.41 -4.44 0.76
CA ALA A 324 12.90 -4.05 2.07
C ALA A 324 12.73 -5.27 2.96
N LEU A 325 12.21 -6.37 2.40
CA LEU A 325 12.03 -7.66 3.07
C LEU A 325 13.37 -8.34 3.41
N ALA A 326 14.41 -8.17 2.60
CA ALA A 326 15.73 -8.75 2.86
C ALA A 326 16.43 -8.22 4.13
N ILE A 327 15.88 -7.18 4.76
CA ILE A 327 16.35 -6.63 6.05
C ILE A 327 15.76 -7.42 7.25
N TYR A 328 14.79 -8.30 6.99
CA TYR A 328 14.15 -9.15 7.98
C TYR A 328 14.77 -10.55 7.97
N ALA A 329 14.56 -11.33 9.03
CA ALA A 329 14.99 -12.72 9.08
C ALA A 329 14.32 -13.54 7.95
N ASP A 330 14.97 -14.59 7.46
CA ASP A 330 14.46 -15.41 6.34
C ASP A 330 13.04 -15.94 6.59
N GLU A 331 12.73 -16.30 7.84
CA GLU A 331 11.40 -16.74 8.28
C GLU A 331 10.34 -15.64 8.09
N ASP A 332 10.67 -14.37 8.37
CA ASP A 332 9.76 -13.23 8.19
C ASP A 332 9.49 -12.94 6.71
N ILE A 333 10.50 -13.11 5.86
CA ILE A 333 10.38 -12.90 4.42
C ILE A 333 9.40 -13.91 3.82
N GLU A 334 9.51 -15.18 4.20
CA GLU A 334 8.58 -16.21 3.77
C GLU A 334 7.15 -15.90 4.18
N GLU A 335 6.94 -15.47 5.42
CA GLU A 335 5.62 -15.11 5.92
C GLU A 335 5.02 -13.92 5.18
N ILE A 336 5.79 -12.85 4.96
CA ILE A 336 5.31 -11.67 4.25
C ILE A 336 5.04 -12.00 2.77
N THR A 337 5.86 -12.85 2.15
CA THR A 337 5.68 -13.27 0.74
C THR A 337 4.41 -14.12 0.56
N ARG A 338 3.98 -14.86 1.59
CA ARG A 338 2.72 -15.61 1.55
C ARG A 338 1.51 -14.68 1.65
N VAL A 339 1.60 -13.62 2.45
CA VAL A 339 0.52 -12.61 2.60
C VAL A 339 0.43 -11.67 1.40
N VAL A 340 1.55 -11.36 0.74
CA VAL A 340 1.61 -10.52 -0.45
C VAL A 340 1.53 -11.38 -1.71
N ILE A 341 0.31 -11.58 -2.19
CA ILE A 341 -0.01 -12.44 -3.32
C ILE A 341 0.21 -11.69 -4.64
N ASN A 342 1.08 -12.20 -5.50
CA ASN A 342 1.22 -11.67 -6.86
C ASN A 342 0.10 -12.21 -7.76
N LYS A 343 -0.77 -11.34 -8.26
CA LYS A 343 -1.93 -11.73 -9.08
C LYS A 343 -1.57 -12.59 -10.30
N SER A 344 -0.46 -12.30 -10.98
CA SER A 344 -0.01 -13.08 -12.13
C SER A 344 0.33 -14.50 -11.74
N LYS A 345 1.01 -14.69 -10.60
CA LYS A 345 1.29 -16.03 -10.05
C LYS A 345 0.01 -16.77 -9.68
N SER A 346 -0.99 -16.07 -9.12
CA SER A 346 -2.28 -16.69 -8.79
C SER A 346 -3.03 -17.17 -10.03
N ILE A 347 -3.02 -16.39 -11.12
CA ILE A 347 -3.63 -16.80 -12.39
C ILE A 347 -2.92 -18.02 -12.98
N ASP A 348 -1.58 -18.03 -12.95
CA ASP A 348 -0.80 -19.17 -13.44
C ASP A 348 -1.05 -20.42 -12.58
N ASN A 349 -1.13 -20.28 -11.25
CA ASN A 349 -1.49 -21.37 -10.36
C ASN A 349 -2.93 -21.88 -10.62
N LEU A 350 -3.90 -20.96 -10.77
CA LEU A 350 -5.28 -21.32 -11.10
C LEU A 350 -5.37 -22.08 -12.43
N ARG A 351 -4.64 -21.64 -13.46
CA ARG A 351 -4.55 -22.33 -14.76
C ARG A 351 -3.90 -23.69 -14.63
N TYR A 352 -2.84 -23.79 -13.84
CA TYR A 352 -2.15 -25.04 -13.56
C TYR A 352 -3.08 -26.03 -12.85
N THR A 353 -3.71 -25.62 -11.74
CA THR A 353 -4.71 -26.42 -11.01
C THR A 353 -5.88 -26.81 -11.91
N HIS A 354 -6.43 -25.88 -12.71
CA HIS A 354 -7.51 -26.18 -13.66
C HIS A 354 -7.08 -27.22 -14.70
N THR A 355 -5.85 -27.12 -15.21
CA THR A 355 -5.30 -28.10 -16.15
C THR A 355 -5.13 -29.47 -15.49
N ARG A 356 -4.72 -29.52 -14.22
CA ARG A 356 -4.58 -30.77 -13.46
C ARG A 356 -5.91 -31.43 -13.19
N ILE A 357 -6.91 -30.67 -12.76
CA ILE A 357 -8.27 -31.17 -12.56
C ILE A 357 -8.80 -31.75 -13.88
N ASN A 358 -8.67 -31.01 -14.99
CA ASN A 358 -9.09 -31.51 -16.31
C ASN A 358 -8.34 -32.79 -16.70
N ARG A 359 -7.03 -32.85 -16.46
CA ARG A 359 -6.21 -34.02 -16.78
C ARG A 359 -6.66 -35.24 -15.96
N PHE A 360 -6.80 -35.07 -14.64
CA PHE A 360 -7.20 -36.12 -13.73
C PHE A 360 -8.53 -36.76 -14.15
N PHE A 361 -9.56 -35.95 -14.38
CA PHE A 361 -10.86 -36.48 -14.78
C PHE A 361 -10.81 -37.12 -16.17
N LYS A 362 -10.05 -36.53 -17.10
CA LYS A 362 -9.88 -37.11 -18.44
C LYS A 362 -9.15 -38.45 -18.42
N GLU A 363 -8.10 -38.60 -17.61
CA GLU A 363 -7.37 -39.86 -17.42
C GLU A 363 -8.25 -40.95 -16.79
N ASN A 364 -9.25 -40.53 -16.01
CA ASN A 364 -10.27 -41.40 -15.43
C ASN A 364 -11.55 -41.51 -16.28
N GLY A 365 -11.50 -41.13 -17.56
CA GLY A 365 -12.58 -41.36 -18.53
C GLY A 365 -13.66 -40.30 -18.61
N ILE A 366 -13.51 -39.16 -17.91
CA ILE A 366 -14.49 -38.06 -17.89
C ILE A 366 -13.91 -36.84 -18.63
N ASP A 367 -14.29 -36.65 -19.90
CA ASP A 367 -13.75 -35.57 -20.75
C ASP A 367 -14.23 -34.16 -20.35
N ASN A 368 -15.48 -34.02 -19.86
CA ASN A 368 -16.04 -32.75 -19.41
C ASN A 368 -16.67 -32.86 -18.01
N TRP A 369 -15.81 -32.87 -16.99
CA TRP A 369 -16.23 -33.02 -15.59
C TRP A 369 -17.27 -31.97 -15.14
N ARG A 370 -17.31 -30.78 -15.76
CA ARG A 370 -18.27 -29.72 -15.41
C ARG A 370 -19.71 -30.04 -15.79
N GLU A 371 -19.89 -30.84 -16.84
CA GLU A 371 -21.20 -31.29 -17.32
C GLU A 371 -21.58 -32.66 -16.76
N ASN A 372 -20.63 -33.38 -16.16
CA ASN A 372 -20.77 -34.75 -15.67
C ASN A 372 -20.41 -34.84 -14.18
N ILE A 373 -21.02 -33.99 -13.34
CA ILE A 373 -20.70 -33.90 -11.91
C ILE A 373 -21.02 -35.23 -11.19
N ASP A 374 -22.12 -35.89 -11.53
CA ASP A 374 -22.52 -37.15 -10.90
C ASP A 374 -21.48 -38.26 -11.15
N GLU A 375 -20.96 -38.37 -12.37
CA GLU A 375 -19.88 -39.32 -12.71
C GLU A 375 -18.58 -38.99 -11.97
N CYS A 376 -18.29 -37.71 -11.73
CA CYS A 376 -17.14 -37.30 -10.94
C CYS A 376 -17.29 -37.68 -9.47
N ILE A 377 -18.50 -37.55 -8.92
CA ILE A 377 -18.80 -37.95 -7.55
C ILE A 377 -18.64 -39.47 -7.43
N ASP A 378 -19.20 -40.24 -8.35
CA ASP A 378 -19.10 -41.71 -8.36
C ASP A 378 -17.64 -42.20 -8.46
N LEU A 379 -16.83 -41.55 -9.31
CA LEU A 379 -15.39 -41.82 -9.42
C LEU A 379 -14.65 -41.57 -8.10
N LEU A 380 -14.98 -40.49 -7.40
CA LEU A 380 -14.32 -40.07 -6.15
C LEU A 380 -14.84 -40.81 -4.90
N ILE A 381 -15.76 -41.77 -5.05
CA ILE A 381 -16.12 -42.69 -3.95
C ILE A 381 -14.94 -43.60 -3.61
N ASP A 382 -14.14 -43.99 -4.61
CA ASP A 382 -12.94 -44.80 -4.38
C ASP A 382 -11.90 -44.02 -3.57
N GLU A 383 -11.45 -44.59 -2.44
CA GLU A 383 -10.56 -43.90 -1.53
C GLU A 383 -9.17 -43.63 -2.12
N GLY A 384 -8.67 -44.52 -2.98
CA GLY A 384 -7.38 -44.37 -3.64
C GLY A 384 -7.40 -43.21 -4.63
N ILE A 385 -8.40 -43.22 -5.52
CA ILE A 385 -8.61 -42.17 -6.53
C ILE A 385 -8.89 -40.82 -5.85
N ARG A 386 -9.68 -40.79 -4.78
CA ARG A 386 -9.94 -39.57 -4.00
C ARG A 386 -8.70 -39.05 -3.30
N SER A 387 -7.85 -39.92 -2.76
CA SER A 387 -6.59 -39.50 -2.14
C SER A 387 -5.64 -38.91 -3.17
N GLU A 388 -5.54 -39.52 -4.36
CA GLU A 388 -4.79 -38.97 -5.49
C GLU A 388 -5.34 -37.60 -5.91
N PHE A 389 -6.67 -37.45 -5.94
CA PHE A 389 -7.32 -36.17 -6.26
C PHE A 389 -6.97 -35.06 -5.26
N ILE A 390 -7.02 -35.35 -3.95
CA ILE A 390 -6.76 -34.37 -2.88
C ILE A 390 -5.28 -33.99 -2.82
N THR A 391 -4.39 -34.94 -3.09
CA THR A 391 -2.94 -34.75 -3.01
C THR A 391 -2.34 -34.14 -4.28
N MET A 392 -3.15 -33.92 -5.32
CA MET A 392 -2.69 -33.30 -6.54
C MET A 392 -2.27 -31.85 -6.29
#